data_AF-A0A959Z3Q1-F1
#
_entry.id   AF-A0A959Z3Q1-F1
#
_cell.length_a   1.000
_cell.length_b   1.000
_cell.length_c   1.000
_cell.angle_alpha   90.00
_cell.angle_beta   90.00
_cell.angle_gamma   90.00
#
_symmetry.space_group_name_H-M   'P 1'
#
loop_
_entity.id
_entity.type
_entity.pdbx_description
1 polymer ?
#
loop_
_entity_poly.entity_id
_entity_poly.type
_entity_poly.pdbx_seq_one_letter_code
_entity_poly.pdbx_strand_id
1 'polypeptide(L)'
;MTRRIGIIREGKVPPDRRVALTPDQCRTLLDRYPELDLTVQRSPDRAFTNDEYERAGIPLTDDLSDRDLIIGVKEVPIAQLLPGKSYLFFSHTIKKQEHNRKLLKAVMDAGITLLDHELLTNDEGRRVIAFGRWAGIVGAYNAFRAWQAAKGGPRLKPAHQCHDREEMESELVNHPLPEDLRIVITGDGRVGQGAMEVLDHAGIERVAPSELAHGGSRGARYTVLETGDIYAREDGRPFDRSRFMKDPAGHRSAFGRWVTDADI
;
A
#
# COMPACT_ATOMS: atom_id res chain seq x y z
N MET A 1 24.35 15.62 -20.54
CA MET A 1 23.15 16.38 -20.16
C MET A 1 22.91 16.12 -18.68
N THR A 2 22.92 17.16 -17.85
CA THR A 2 22.46 17.10 -16.47
C THR A 2 20.98 16.72 -16.46
N ARG A 3 20.61 15.68 -15.71
CA ARG A 3 19.22 15.25 -15.59
C ARG A 3 18.56 16.07 -14.49
N ARG A 4 17.59 16.92 -14.83
CA ARG A 4 16.86 17.73 -13.83
C ARG A 4 15.59 17.02 -13.39
N ILE A 5 15.55 16.64 -12.12
CA ILE A 5 14.43 15.93 -11.51
C ILE A 5 13.70 16.86 -10.54
N GLY A 6 12.38 16.91 -10.66
CA GLY A 6 11.49 17.58 -9.73
C GLY A 6 10.59 16.58 -9.01
N ILE A 7 10.50 16.66 -7.68
CA ILE A 7 9.49 15.92 -6.91
C ILE A 7 8.29 16.84 -6.70
N ILE A 8 7.17 16.52 -7.32
CA ILE A 8 5.96 17.37 -7.28
C ILE A 8 5.19 17.20 -5.97
N ARG A 9 4.48 18.24 -5.54
CA ARG A 9 3.47 18.09 -4.48
C ARG A 9 2.23 17.41 -5.04
N GLU A 10 1.58 16.59 -4.22
CA GLU A 10 0.32 15.95 -4.62
C GLU A 10 -0.80 17.00 -4.75
N GLY A 11 -1.47 17.02 -5.90
CA GLY A 11 -2.47 18.05 -6.24
C GLY A 11 -3.93 17.61 -6.12
N LYS A 12 -4.19 16.33 -5.79
CA LYS A 12 -5.56 15.82 -5.58
C LYS A 12 -6.14 16.34 -4.26
N VAL A 13 -7.47 16.41 -4.19
CA VAL A 13 -8.21 16.79 -2.98
C VAL A 13 -9.11 15.63 -2.56
N PRO A 14 -9.01 15.12 -1.31
CA PRO A 14 -8.04 15.50 -0.29
C PRO A 14 -6.59 15.14 -0.71
N PRO A 15 -5.59 15.86 -0.20
CA PRO A 15 -4.19 15.64 -0.56
C PRO A 15 -3.70 14.27 -0.11
N ASP A 16 -2.99 13.58 -1.00
CA ASP A 16 -2.24 12.39 -0.64
C ASP A 16 -0.97 12.85 0.11
N ARG A 17 -0.83 12.39 1.35
CA ARG A 17 0.28 12.83 2.21
C ARG A 17 1.60 12.11 1.89
N ARG A 18 1.59 11.10 1.02
CA ARG A 18 2.81 10.39 0.62
C ARG A 18 3.64 11.25 -0.34
N VAL A 19 4.89 10.86 -0.50
CA VAL A 19 5.82 11.48 -1.43
C VAL A 19 6.57 10.39 -2.20
N ALA A 20 6.99 10.70 -3.44
CA ALA A 20 7.71 9.75 -4.27
C ALA A 20 9.10 9.42 -3.73
N LEU A 21 9.77 10.40 -3.11
CA LEU A 21 11.08 10.26 -2.47
C LEU A 21 11.11 10.98 -1.13
N THR A 22 11.55 10.28 -0.08
CA THR A 22 11.77 10.87 1.24
C THR A 22 13.01 11.78 1.25
N PRO A 23 13.19 12.66 2.24
CA PRO A 23 14.40 13.47 2.38
C PRO A 23 15.69 12.62 2.32
N ASP A 24 15.73 11.49 3.04
CA ASP A 24 16.89 10.58 3.07
C ASP A 24 17.16 9.92 1.71
N GLN A 25 16.10 9.55 0.98
CA GLN A 25 16.24 9.00 -0.36
C GLN A 25 16.77 10.04 -1.34
N CYS A 26 16.31 11.29 -1.25
CA CYS A 26 16.85 12.39 -2.04
C CYS A 26 18.33 12.62 -1.74
N ARG A 27 18.73 12.63 -0.46
CA ARG A 27 20.14 12.77 -0.05
C ARG A 27 20.99 11.63 -0.60
N THR A 28 20.52 10.39 -0.44
CA THR A 28 21.18 9.19 -0.98
C THR A 28 21.40 9.27 -2.49
N LEU A 29 20.43 9.81 -3.25
CA LEU A 29 20.56 9.97 -4.70
C LEU A 29 21.57 11.06 -5.05
N LEU A 30 21.55 12.20 -4.38
CA LEU A 30 22.51 13.29 -4.60
C LEU A 30 23.94 12.89 -4.22
N ASP A 31 24.12 12.05 -3.20
CA ASP A 31 25.43 11.49 -2.83
C ASP A 31 25.94 10.50 -3.88
N ARG A 32 25.04 9.68 -4.44
CA ARG A 32 25.38 8.67 -5.43
C ARG A 32 25.61 9.23 -6.83
N TYR A 33 24.90 10.30 -7.19
CA TYR A 33 24.93 10.93 -8.50
C TYR A 33 25.17 12.44 -8.34
N PRO A 34 26.42 12.89 -8.15
CA PRO A 34 26.75 14.29 -7.89
C PRO A 34 26.34 15.25 -9.02
N GLU A 35 26.16 14.76 -10.24
CA GLU A 35 25.69 15.51 -11.40
C GLU A 35 24.16 15.62 -11.47
N LEU A 36 23.42 14.98 -10.58
CA LEU A 36 21.97 15.03 -10.53
C LEU A 36 21.50 16.37 -9.96
N ASP A 37 20.67 17.09 -10.72
CA ASP A 37 19.97 18.27 -10.23
C ASP A 37 18.57 17.84 -9.77
N LEU A 38 18.43 17.61 -8.46
CA LEU A 38 17.18 17.21 -7.82
C LEU A 38 16.63 18.36 -6.98
N THR A 39 15.39 18.75 -7.25
CA THR A 39 14.63 19.71 -6.42
C THR A 39 13.31 19.11 -5.98
N VAL A 40 12.78 19.58 -4.85
CA VAL A 40 11.47 19.17 -4.33
C VAL A 40 10.55 20.38 -4.30
N GLN A 41 9.35 20.23 -4.86
CA GLN A 41 8.35 21.29 -4.82
C GLN A 41 7.82 21.45 -3.40
N ARG A 42 7.72 22.68 -2.87
CA ARG A 42 7.16 22.96 -1.53
C ARG A 42 5.71 22.44 -1.40
N SER A 43 5.39 21.87 -0.24
CA SER A 43 4.06 21.30 0.03
C SER A 43 3.70 21.46 1.51
N PRO A 44 2.48 21.91 1.83
CA PRO A 44 1.99 21.99 3.20
C PRO A 44 1.38 20.66 3.71
N ASP A 45 1.06 19.71 2.81
CA ASP A 45 0.18 18.57 3.15
C ASP A 45 0.91 17.23 3.34
N ARG A 46 2.10 17.09 2.73
CA ARG A 46 2.85 15.82 2.76
C ARG A 46 3.36 15.48 4.17
N ALA A 47 3.63 14.20 4.39
CA ALA A 47 4.09 13.67 5.67
C ALA A 47 5.47 14.21 6.08
N PHE A 48 6.35 14.50 5.11
CA PHE A 48 7.67 15.07 5.34
C PHE A 48 7.65 16.58 5.10
N THR A 49 7.91 17.35 6.15
CA THR A 49 7.89 18.82 6.12
C THR A 49 8.95 19.40 5.20
N ASN A 50 8.74 20.64 4.73
CA ASN A 50 9.76 21.36 3.95
C ASN A 50 11.08 21.48 4.73
N ASP A 51 11.01 21.77 6.03
CA ASP A 51 12.18 21.86 6.91
C ASP A 51 13.01 20.57 6.95
N GLU A 52 12.38 19.39 6.88
CA GLU A 52 13.11 18.11 6.82
C GLU A 52 13.93 17.98 5.53
N TYR A 53 13.39 18.41 4.39
CA TYR A 53 14.15 18.46 3.14
C TYR A 53 15.29 19.49 3.20
N GLU A 54 15.04 20.67 3.74
CA GLU A 54 16.07 21.72 3.90
C GLU A 54 17.20 21.26 4.84
N ARG A 55 16.87 20.61 5.96
CA ARG A 55 17.86 20.02 6.88
C ARG A 55 18.67 18.90 6.24
N ALA A 56 18.07 18.14 5.32
CA ALA A 56 18.77 17.13 4.52
C ALA A 56 19.60 17.74 3.35
N GLY A 57 19.62 19.07 3.22
CA GLY A 57 20.35 19.78 2.17
C GLY A 57 19.72 19.62 0.78
N ILE A 58 18.41 19.35 0.70
CA ILE A 58 17.68 19.16 -0.55
C ILE A 58 17.10 20.50 -1.02
N PRO A 59 17.42 20.98 -2.23
CA PRO A 59 16.87 22.21 -2.76
C PRO A 59 15.33 22.17 -2.89
N LEU A 60 14.68 23.22 -2.41
CA LEU A 60 13.23 23.41 -2.52
C LEU A 60 12.87 24.50 -3.54
N THR A 61 11.76 24.31 -4.25
CA THR A 61 11.23 25.25 -5.26
C THR A 61 9.70 25.28 -5.22
N ASP A 62 9.09 26.32 -5.78
CA ASP A 62 7.64 26.33 -6.07
C ASP A 62 7.35 26.01 -7.55
N ASP A 63 8.33 26.25 -8.43
CA ASP A 63 8.24 26.03 -9.87
C ASP A 63 9.11 24.84 -10.32
N LEU A 64 8.52 23.99 -11.16
CA LEU A 64 9.17 22.82 -11.77
C LEU A 64 9.32 22.98 -13.29
N SER A 65 9.08 24.17 -13.85
CA SER A 65 9.12 24.44 -15.29
C SER A 65 10.47 24.15 -15.94
N ASP A 66 11.56 24.21 -15.17
CA ASP A 66 12.92 23.96 -15.62
C ASP A 66 13.37 22.48 -15.45
N ARG A 67 12.49 21.62 -14.91
CA ARG A 67 12.76 20.19 -14.71
C ARG A 67 12.50 19.40 -15.98
N ASP A 68 13.23 18.31 -16.17
CA ASP A 68 13.08 17.41 -17.31
C ASP A 68 12.13 16.24 -16.98
N LEU A 69 12.26 15.70 -15.77
CA LEU A 69 11.43 14.63 -15.22
C LEU A 69 10.77 15.08 -13.92
N ILE A 70 9.45 14.92 -13.85
CA ILE A 70 8.64 15.25 -12.68
C ILE A 70 8.07 13.97 -12.08
N ILE A 71 8.36 13.70 -10.82
CA ILE A 71 8.00 12.45 -10.14
C ILE A 71 6.98 12.76 -9.03
N GLY A 72 5.88 12.01 -9.05
CA GLY A 72 4.84 12.04 -8.02
C GLY A 72 4.39 10.62 -7.64
N VAL A 73 3.46 10.54 -6.70
CA VAL A 73 2.79 9.30 -6.30
C VAL A 73 1.52 9.13 -7.14
N LYS A 74 0.61 10.11 -7.13
CA LYS A 74 -0.68 10.02 -7.82
C LYS A 74 -0.73 10.89 -9.08
N GLU A 75 -1.84 10.78 -9.77
CA GLU A 75 -2.12 11.53 -10.99
C GLU A 75 -2.09 13.04 -10.72
N VAL A 76 -1.35 13.75 -11.57
CA VAL A 76 -1.28 15.21 -11.54
C VAL A 76 -2.57 15.80 -12.14
N PRO A 77 -3.23 16.76 -11.46
CA PRO A 77 -4.38 17.46 -12.03
C PRO A 77 -4.04 18.07 -13.40
N ILE A 78 -4.95 17.97 -14.37
CA ILE A 78 -4.71 18.41 -15.75
C ILE A 78 -4.21 19.87 -15.82
N ALA A 79 -4.76 20.75 -14.99
CA ALA A 79 -4.38 22.17 -14.93
C ALA A 79 -2.95 22.41 -14.41
N GLN A 80 -2.29 21.40 -13.83
CA GLN A 80 -0.93 21.48 -13.29
C GLN A 80 0.09 20.78 -14.20
N LEU A 81 -0.34 20.19 -15.33
CA LEU A 81 0.55 19.55 -16.28
C LEU A 81 1.36 20.60 -17.04
N LEU A 82 2.67 20.36 -17.13
CA LEU A 82 3.61 21.17 -17.89
C LEU A 82 3.86 20.50 -19.26
N PRO A 83 3.56 21.18 -20.38
CA PRO A 83 3.76 20.62 -21.71
C PRO A 83 5.20 20.22 -22.01
N GLY A 84 5.39 19.15 -22.79
CA GLY A 84 6.70 18.67 -23.25
C GLY A 84 7.59 18.03 -22.19
N LYS A 85 7.09 17.84 -20.96
CA LYS A 85 7.85 17.24 -19.86
C LYS A 85 7.71 15.72 -19.80
N SER A 86 8.58 15.08 -19.04
CA SER A 86 8.40 13.68 -18.63
C SER A 86 7.80 13.61 -17.23
N TYR A 87 6.85 12.70 -17.02
CA TYR A 87 6.24 12.46 -15.72
C TYR A 87 6.36 10.99 -15.30
N LEU A 88 6.55 10.75 -14.01
CA LEU A 88 6.52 9.41 -13.40
C LEU A 88 5.55 9.39 -12.20
N PHE A 89 4.39 8.74 -12.36
CA PHE A 89 3.40 8.57 -11.30
C PHE A 89 2.46 7.38 -11.58
N PHE A 90 1.62 6.98 -10.62
CA PHE A 90 0.55 6.01 -10.87
C PHE A 90 -0.56 6.66 -11.69
N SER A 91 -0.54 6.49 -13.01
CA SER A 91 -1.48 7.21 -13.90
C SER A 91 -2.90 6.63 -13.87
N HIS A 92 -3.01 5.35 -13.50
CA HIS A 92 -4.23 4.56 -13.60
C HIS A 92 -4.92 4.74 -14.97
N THR A 93 -4.17 4.62 -16.06
CA THR A 93 -4.71 4.70 -17.45
C THR A 93 -4.69 3.35 -18.18
N ILE A 94 -3.80 2.44 -17.77
CA ILE A 94 -3.51 1.18 -18.49
C ILE A 94 -4.65 0.14 -18.47
N LYS A 95 -5.54 0.19 -17.47
CA LYS A 95 -6.68 -0.74 -17.29
C LYS A 95 -7.98 -0.13 -17.83
N LYS A 96 -7.89 0.84 -18.76
CA LYS A 96 -9.02 1.54 -19.38
C LYS A 96 -9.95 2.21 -18.35
N GLN A 97 -9.39 2.79 -17.30
CA GLN A 97 -10.17 3.47 -16.28
C GLN A 97 -10.80 4.75 -16.84
N GLU A 98 -12.13 4.77 -16.98
CA GLU A 98 -12.88 5.84 -17.62
C GLU A 98 -12.57 7.23 -17.04
N HIS A 99 -12.45 7.33 -15.71
CA HIS A 99 -12.20 8.60 -15.02
C HIS A 99 -10.89 9.28 -15.43
N ASN A 100 -9.87 8.52 -15.83
CA ASN A 100 -8.57 9.06 -16.24
C ASN A 100 -8.38 9.14 -17.76
N ARG A 101 -9.43 8.87 -18.56
CA ARG A 101 -9.37 9.08 -20.02
C ARG A 101 -9.01 10.52 -20.38
N LYS A 102 -9.57 11.50 -19.66
CA LYS A 102 -9.29 12.93 -19.88
C LYS A 102 -7.83 13.28 -19.60
N LEU A 103 -7.26 12.69 -18.55
CA LEU A 103 -5.85 12.87 -18.20
C LEU A 103 -4.95 12.33 -19.30
N LEU A 104 -5.20 11.10 -19.78
CA LEU A 104 -4.41 10.51 -20.85
C LEU A 104 -4.44 11.35 -22.13
N LYS A 105 -5.63 11.86 -22.50
CA LYS A 105 -5.77 12.77 -23.63
C LYS A 105 -4.95 14.05 -23.43
N ALA A 106 -5.05 14.68 -22.26
CA ALA A 106 -4.29 15.90 -21.96
C ALA A 106 -2.76 15.66 -22.01
N VAL A 107 -2.29 14.51 -21.51
CA VAL A 107 -0.89 14.09 -21.60
C VAL A 107 -0.43 13.99 -23.06
N MET A 108 -1.24 13.36 -23.93
CA MET A 108 -0.94 13.25 -25.35
C MET A 108 -0.95 14.62 -26.05
N ASP A 109 -2.00 15.42 -25.83
CA ASP A 109 -2.17 16.74 -26.45
C ASP A 109 -1.03 17.70 -26.04
N ALA A 110 -0.50 17.56 -24.82
CA ALA A 110 0.60 18.37 -24.29
C ALA A 110 2.00 17.85 -24.65
N GLY A 111 2.12 16.76 -25.42
CA GLY A 111 3.40 16.16 -25.79
C GLY A 111 4.20 15.64 -24.58
N ILE A 112 3.51 15.18 -23.54
CA ILE A 112 4.12 14.69 -22.31
C ILE A 112 4.52 13.21 -22.46
N THR A 113 5.74 12.88 -22.02
CA THR A 113 6.17 11.49 -21.85
C THR A 113 5.70 10.97 -20.49
N LEU A 114 4.80 9.98 -20.48
CA LEU A 114 4.26 9.41 -19.26
C LEU A 114 4.89 8.05 -18.94
N LEU A 115 5.59 7.98 -17.82
CA LEU A 115 6.12 6.77 -17.19
C LEU A 115 5.16 6.37 -16.06
N ASP A 116 4.76 5.10 -16.01
CA ASP A 116 3.81 4.63 -14.99
C ASP A 116 4.51 3.72 -13.97
N HIS A 117 4.44 4.08 -12.69
CA HIS A 117 4.97 3.27 -11.58
C HIS A 117 4.39 1.84 -11.58
N GLU A 118 3.14 1.67 -12.03
CA GLU A 118 2.47 0.36 -12.08
C GLU A 118 3.12 -0.60 -13.10
N LEU A 119 3.81 -0.05 -14.11
CA LEU A 119 4.44 -0.82 -15.19
C LEU A 119 5.93 -1.10 -14.96
N LEU A 120 6.54 -0.56 -13.90
CA LEU A 120 7.95 -0.80 -13.61
C LEU A 120 8.16 -2.23 -13.07
N THR A 121 8.91 -3.03 -13.83
CA THR A 121 9.26 -4.42 -13.50
C THR A 121 10.77 -4.63 -13.46
N ASN A 122 11.21 -5.65 -12.73
CA ASN A 122 12.58 -6.18 -12.86
C ASN A 122 12.70 -7.04 -14.14
N ASP A 123 13.88 -7.62 -14.36
CA ASP A 123 14.17 -8.47 -15.53
C ASP A 123 13.33 -9.75 -15.59
N GLU A 124 12.74 -10.16 -14.47
CA GLU A 124 11.84 -11.32 -14.38
C GLU A 124 10.36 -10.94 -14.57
N GLY A 125 10.07 -9.67 -14.91
CA GLY A 125 8.70 -9.16 -15.06
C GLY A 125 7.96 -8.92 -13.74
N ARG A 126 8.64 -9.01 -12.58
CA ARG A 126 8.04 -8.74 -11.27
C ARG A 126 8.00 -7.24 -11.02
N ARG A 127 6.81 -6.72 -10.69
CA ARG A 127 6.60 -5.31 -10.35
C ARG A 127 7.46 -4.88 -9.15
N VAL A 128 8.21 -3.80 -9.31
CA VAL A 128 9.20 -3.31 -8.34
C VAL A 128 8.62 -2.37 -7.28
N ILE A 129 7.56 -1.62 -7.61
CA ILE A 129 6.96 -0.64 -6.69
C ILE A 129 5.55 -1.09 -6.31
N ALA A 130 5.32 -1.50 -5.07
CA ALA A 130 3.99 -1.85 -4.58
C ALA A 130 3.79 -1.45 -3.12
N PHE A 131 2.57 -1.00 -2.79
CA PHE A 131 2.19 -0.59 -1.43
C PHE A 131 1.49 -1.70 -0.64
N GLY A 132 1.46 -2.93 -1.16
CA GLY A 132 0.69 -4.03 -0.57
C GLY A 132 1.03 -4.31 0.89
N ARG A 133 2.32 -4.33 1.24
CA ARG A 133 2.78 -4.52 2.61
C ARG A 133 2.17 -3.50 3.57
N TRP A 134 2.28 -2.20 3.24
CA TRP A 134 1.72 -1.12 4.06
C TRP A 134 0.19 -1.15 4.14
N ALA A 135 -0.48 -1.55 3.05
CA ALA A 135 -1.93 -1.76 3.07
C ALA A 135 -2.33 -2.88 4.04
N GLY A 136 -1.54 -3.95 4.13
CA GLY A 136 -1.70 -5.02 5.11
C GLY A 136 -1.55 -4.54 6.55
N ILE A 137 -0.45 -3.83 6.82
CA ILE A 137 -0.12 -3.28 8.15
C ILE A 137 -1.25 -2.36 8.65
N VAL A 138 -1.57 -1.33 7.87
CA VAL A 138 -2.60 -0.34 8.25
C VAL A 138 -4.00 -0.96 8.24
N GLY A 139 -4.24 -1.93 7.36
CA GLY A 139 -5.50 -2.67 7.27
C GLY A 139 -5.76 -3.51 8.51
N ALA A 140 -4.78 -4.32 8.93
CA ALA A 140 -4.87 -5.14 10.13
C ALA A 140 -5.11 -4.29 11.39
N TYR A 141 -4.34 -3.21 11.55
CA TYR A 141 -4.55 -2.29 12.67
C TYR A 141 -5.98 -1.73 12.67
N ASN A 142 -6.47 -1.21 11.54
CA ASN A 142 -7.84 -0.69 11.47
C ASN A 142 -8.92 -1.77 11.65
N ALA A 143 -8.65 -3.03 11.32
CA ALA A 143 -9.55 -4.14 11.63
C ALA A 143 -9.72 -4.29 13.15
N PHE A 144 -8.63 -4.25 13.93
CA PHE A 144 -8.71 -4.22 15.40
C PHE A 144 -9.47 -2.99 15.91
N ARG A 145 -9.22 -1.81 15.33
CA ARG A 145 -9.96 -0.59 15.71
C ARG A 145 -11.47 -0.75 15.52
N ALA A 146 -11.87 -1.29 14.36
CA ALA A 146 -13.28 -1.51 14.04
C ALA A 146 -13.90 -2.58 14.96
N TRP A 147 -13.18 -3.68 15.18
CA TRP A 147 -13.62 -4.76 16.04
C TRP A 147 -13.79 -4.31 17.50
N GLN A 148 -12.82 -3.58 18.08
CA GLN A 148 -12.93 -3.02 19.43
C GLN A 148 -14.08 -2.02 19.55
N ALA A 149 -14.28 -1.14 18.56
CA ALA A 149 -15.42 -0.22 18.54
C ALA A 149 -16.78 -0.97 18.50
N ALA A 150 -16.85 -2.09 17.79
CA ALA A 150 -18.06 -2.90 17.69
C ALA A 150 -18.33 -3.78 18.93
N LYS A 151 -17.28 -4.27 19.59
CA LYS A 151 -17.38 -5.23 20.70
C LYS A 151 -17.22 -4.60 22.10
N GLY A 152 -16.94 -3.29 22.19
CA GLY A 152 -16.80 -2.58 23.46
C GLY A 152 -15.40 -2.66 24.08
N GLY A 153 -14.36 -2.58 23.25
CA GLY A 153 -12.95 -2.52 23.66
C GLY A 153 -12.39 -1.09 23.77
N PRO A 154 -11.08 -0.94 24.03
CA PRO A 154 -10.43 0.36 24.09
C PRO A 154 -10.51 1.11 22.76
N ARG A 155 -10.40 2.44 22.81
CA ARG A 155 -10.43 3.28 21.62
C ARG A 155 -9.02 3.54 21.14
N LEU A 156 -8.52 2.68 20.25
CA LEU A 156 -7.21 2.87 19.61
C LEU A 156 -7.15 4.15 18.78
N LYS A 157 -6.02 4.85 18.88
CA LYS A 157 -5.71 6.01 18.05
C LYS A 157 -5.83 5.68 16.56
N PRO A 158 -6.45 6.51 15.71
CA PRO A 158 -6.46 6.27 14.27
C PRO A 158 -5.03 6.23 13.69
N ALA A 159 -4.74 5.27 12.80
CA ALA A 159 -3.41 5.10 12.21
C ALA A 159 -2.84 6.39 11.58
N HIS A 160 -3.71 7.22 10.97
CA HIS A 160 -3.29 8.48 10.35
C HIS A 160 -2.98 9.61 11.35
N GLN A 161 -3.26 9.39 12.64
CA GLN A 161 -2.92 10.29 13.75
C GLN A 161 -1.70 9.79 14.51
N CYS A 162 -1.31 8.52 14.34
CA CYS A 162 -0.02 8.02 14.82
C CYS A 162 1.11 8.72 14.04
N HIS A 163 2.18 9.06 14.74
CA HIS A 163 3.41 9.61 14.19
C HIS A 163 4.06 8.61 13.24
N ASP A 164 4.18 7.36 13.67
CA ASP A 164 4.79 6.28 12.93
C ASP A 164 4.15 4.92 13.24
N ARG A 165 4.76 3.88 12.68
CA ARG A 165 4.35 2.49 12.89
C ARG A 165 4.57 2.03 14.33
N GLU A 166 5.63 2.49 15.00
CA GLU A 166 5.97 2.07 16.36
C GLU A 166 4.90 2.56 17.34
N GLU A 167 4.46 3.81 17.22
CA GLU A 167 3.33 4.32 18.01
C GLU A 167 2.05 3.53 17.72
N MET A 168 1.76 3.27 16.43
CA MET A 168 0.57 2.52 16.02
C MET A 168 0.56 1.09 16.59
N GLU A 169 1.67 0.37 16.51
CA GLU A 169 1.79 -0.99 17.05
C GLU A 169 1.77 -1.00 18.58
N SER A 170 2.39 -0.01 19.23
CA SER A 170 2.35 0.15 20.68
C SER A 170 0.93 0.34 21.22
N GLU A 171 0.07 1.07 20.50
CA GLU A 171 -1.35 1.19 20.84
C GLU A 171 -2.02 -0.19 20.89
N LEU A 172 -1.72 -1.09 19.96
CA LEU A 172 -2.31 -2.43 19.95
C LEU A 172 -1.76 -3.31 21.09
N VAL A 173 -0.44 -3.28 21.31
CA VAL A 173 0.23 -4.09 22.35
C VAL A 173 -0.19 -3.69 23.77
N ASN A 174 -0.40 -2.40 24.02
CA ASN A 174 -0.81 -1.89 25.34
C ASN A 174 -2.26 -2.24 25.71
N HIS A 175 -3.02 -2.83 24.79
CA HIS A 175 -4.42 -3.18 24.97
C HIS A 175 -4.62 -4.69 24.76
N PRO A 176 -4.62 -5.50 25.84
CA PRO A 176 -4.77 -6.94 25.76
C PRO A 176 -6.00 -7.35 24.96
N LEU A 177 -5.80 -8.30 24.03
CA LEU A 177 -6.86 -8.89 23.23
C LEU A 177 -7.50 -10.07 24.01
N PRO A 178 -8.79 -10.39 23.77
CA PRO A 178 -9.40 -11.56 24.38
C PRO A 178 -8.66 -12.85 24.00
N GLU A 179 -8.52 -13.75 24.96
CA GLU A 179 -7.83 -15.02 24.75
C GLU A 179 -8.56 -15.95 23.76
N ASP A 180 -9.85 -15.73 23.51
CA ASP A 180 -10.67 -16.52 22.59
C ASP A 180 -10.80 -15.89 21.20
N LEU A 181 -10.10 -14.76 20.94
CA LEU A 181 -10.14 -14.07 19.66
C LEU A 181 -9.56 -14.92 18.53
N ARG A 182 -10.34 -15.13 17.47
CA ARG A 182 -9.96 -15.90 16.28
C ARG A 182 -9.96 -15.00 15.05
N ILE A 183 -8.87 -15.01 14.30
CA ILE A 183 -8.69 -14.10 13.15
C ILE A 183 -8.38 -14.90 11.89
N VAL A 184 -8.99 -14.53 10.77
CA VAL A 184 -8.74 -15.13 9.47
C VAL A 184 -8.17 -14.10 8.51
N ILE A 185 -6.96 -14.36 8.01
CA ILE A 185 -6.37 -13.62 6.90
C ILE A 185 -6.61 -14.41 5.61
N THR A 186 -7.16 -13.80 4.58
CA THR A 186 -7.28 -14.44 3.25
C THR A 186 -6.17 -13.97 2.32
N GLY A 187 -5.31 -14.90 1.91
CA GLY A 187 -4.19 -14.66 0.99
C GLY A 187 -2.87 -14.36 1.70
N ASP A 188 -1.79 -14.89 1.13
CA ASP A 188 -0.42 -14.88 1.65
C ASP A 188 0.51 -13.91 0.90
N GLY A 189 -0.05 -13.11 -0.02
CA GLY A 189 0.69 -12.10 -0.77
C GLY A 189 1.12 -10.90 0.09
N ARG A 190 1.69 -9.86 -0.55
CA ARG A 190 2.23 -8.67 0.14
C ARG A 190 1.30 -8.06 1.20
N VAL A 191 0.00 -8.03 0.94
CA VAL A 191 -1.01 -7.50 1.90
C VAL A 191 -1.17 -8.44 3.09
N GLY A 192 -1.35 -9.74 2.87
CA GLY A 192 -1.43 -10.74 3.94
C GLY A 192 -0.17 -10.74 4.80
N GLN A 193 1.01 -10.67 4.18
CA GLN A 193 2.29 -10.56 4.90
C GLN A 193 2.34 -9.32 5.79
N GLY A 194 1.94 -8.16 5.28
CA GLY A 194 1.90 -6.94 6.08
C GLY A 194 0.90 -7.02 7.24
N ALA A 195 -0.23 -7.71 7.07
CA ALA A 195 -1.17 -7.97 8.17
C ALA A 195 -0.55 -8.90 9.22
N MET A 196 0.07 -10.01 8.81
CA MET A 196 0.75 -10.95 9.70
C MET A 196 1.81 -10.26 10.56
N GLU A 197 2.59 -9.32 10.01
CA GLU A 197 3.56 -8.55 10.80
C GLU A 197 2.92 -7.85 12.03
N VAL A 198 1.71 -7.33 11.89
CA VAL A 198 0.99 -6.64 12.99
C VAL A 198 0.48 -7.65 14.01
N LEU A 199 -0.06 -8.79 13.54
CA LEU A 199 -0.59 -9.84 14.42
C LEU A 199 0.55 -10.52 15.21
N ASP A 200 1.67 -10.81 14.55
CA ASP A 200 2.86 -11.37 15.16
C ASP A 200 3.45 -10.41 16.21
N HIS A 201 3.51 -9.11 15.90
CA HIS A 201 3.97 -8.09 16.85
C HIS A 201 3.03 -7.96 18.07
N ALA A 202 1.73 -8.15 17.88
CA ALA A 202 0.74 -8.19 18.95
C ALA A 202 0.75 -9.50 19.77
N GLY A 203 1.63 -10.45 19.45
CA GLY A 203 1.76 -11.73 20.15
C GLY A 203 0.61 -12.70 19.88
N ILE A 204 -0.08 -12.56 18.75
CA ILE A 204 -1.20 -13.44 18.36
C ILE A 204 -0.61 -14.68 17.68
N GLU A 205 -0.96 -15.86 18.15
CA GLU A 205 -0.39 -17.10 17.65
C GLU A 205 -0.91 -17.45 16.25
N ARG A 206 -0.01 -17.82 15.34
CA ARG A 206 -0.40 -18.39 14.03
C ARG A 206 -0.63 -19.89 14.14
N VAL A 207 -1.82 -20.35 13.75
CA VAL A 207 -2.21 -21.77 13.77
C VAL A 207 -2.60 -22.29 12.38
N ALA A 208 -2.62 -23.61 12.19
CA ALA A 208 -3.13 -24.19 10.95
C ALA A 208 -4.65 -23.93 10.82
N PRO A 209 -5.21 -23.87 9.59
CA PRO A 209 -6.64 -23.62 9.42
C PRO A 209 -7.52 -24.60 10.21
N SER A 210 -7.16 -25.89 10.24
CA SER A 210 -7.89 -26.92 11.01
C SER A 210 -7.91 -26.69 12.52
N GLU A 211 -6.95 -25.93 13.03
CA GLU A 211 -6.77 -25.66 14.46
C GLU A 211 -7.47 -24.38 14.90
N LEU A 212 -7.92 -23.51 13.99
CA LEU A 212 -8.54 -22.23 14.35
C LEU A 212 -9.79 -22.39 15.23
N ALA A 213 -10.60 -23.42 15.01
CA ALA A 213 -11.78 -23.68 15.85
C ALA A 213 -11.45 -24.53 17.09
N HIS A 214 -10.48 -25.45 17.00
CA HIS A 214 -10.32 -26.56 17.97
C HIS A 214 -8.95 -26.62 18.68
N GLY A 215 -7.98 -25.78 18.32
CA GLY A 215 -6.59 -25.86 18.81
C GLY A 215 -6.10 -24.59 19.54
N GLY A 216 -5.82 -24.74 20.83
CA GLY A 216 -5.12 -23.74 21.64
C GLY A 216 -5.64 -23.69 23.07
N SER A 217 -4.78 -23.94 24.05
CA SER A 217 -5.16 -23.92 25.47
C SER A 217 -5.13 -22.54 26.10
N ARG A 218 -4.53 -21.51 25.47
CA ARG A 218 -4.50 -20.09 25.92
C ARG A 218 -4.15 -19.12 24.78
N GLY A 219 -4.90 -18.03 24.62
CA GLY A 219 -4.49 -16.83 23.85
C GLY A 219 -5.11 -16.65 22.46
N ALA A 220 -5.18 -15.40 22.02
CA ALA A 220 -5.68 -15.01 20.70
C ALA A 220 -4.86 -15.69 19.57
N ARG A 221 -5.54 -16.06 18.48
CA ARG A 221 -4.95 -16.83 17.38
C ARG A 221 -5.43 -16.38 16.01
N TYR A 222 -4.61 -16.62 15.00
CA TYR A 222 -4.95 -16.36 13.62
C TYR A 222 -4.51 -17.46 12.68
N THR A 223 -5.16 -17.54 11.52
CA THR A 223 -4.73 -18.40 10.42
C THR A 223 -4.72 -17.65 9.10
N VAL A 224 -4.01 -18.18 8.12
CA VAL A 224 -3.95 -17.64 6.76
C VAL A 224 -4.51 -18.66 5.80
N LEU A 225 -5.58 -18.28 5.11
CA LEU A 225 -6.26 -19.10 4.14
C LEU A 225 -5.72 -18.82 2.75
N GLU A 226 -5.33 -19.88 2.05
CA GLU A 226 -4.98 -19.83 0.65
C GLU A 226 -6.22 -20.06 -0.24
N THR A 227 -6.04 -19.95 -1.55
CA THR A 227 -7.14 -20.14 -2.52
C THR A 227 -7.83 -21.51 -2.35
N GLY A 228 -7.08 -22.56 -2.02
CA GLY A 228 -7.63 -23.90 -1.80
C GLY A 228 -8.43 -24.05 -0.50
N ASP A 229 -8.27 -23.15 0.47
CA ASP A 229 -9.02 -23.19 1.72
C ASP A 229 -10.38 -22.49 1.63
N ILE A 230 -10.54 -21.61 0.63
CA ILE A 230 -11.70 -20.75 0.43
C ILE A 230 -12.53 -21.15 -0.80
N TYR A 231 -12.00 -22.01 -1.68
CA TYR A 231 -12.73 -22.57 -2.82
C TYR A 231 -12.64 -24.09 -2.82
N ALA A 232 -13.76 -24.73 -3.15
CA ALA A 232 -13.84 -26.17 -3.36
C ALA A 232 -14.43 -26.47 -4.73
N ARG A 233 -14.04 -27.58 -5.33
CA ARG A 233 -14.66 -28.06 -6.57
C ARG A 233 -16.04 -28.64 -6.28
N GLU A 234 -16.98 -28.39 -7.17
CA GLU A 234 -18.34 -28.92 -7.08
C GLU A 234 -18.37 -30.44 -7.32
N ASP A 235 -17.43 -30.96 -8.11
CA ASP A 235 -17.27 -32.39 -8.39
C ASP A 235 -16.57 -33.20 -7.28
N GLY A 236 -16.25 -32.55 -6.14
CA GLY A 236 -15.62 -33.17 -4.97
C GLY A 236 -14.15 -33.55 -5.14
N ARG A 237 -13.53 -33.25 -6.29
CA ARG A 237 -12.09 -33.53 -6.49
C ARG A 237 -11.22 -32.53 -5.72
N PRO A 238 -9.94 -32.85 -5.47
CA PRO A 238 -8.99 -31.92 -4.88
C PRO A 238 -8.87 -30.61 -5.67
N PHE A 239 -8.66 -29.51 -4.94
CA PHE A 239 -8.46 -28.18 -5.53
C PHE A 239 -7.16 -28.15 -6.36
N ASP A 240 -7.22 -27.51 -7.53
CA ASP A 240 -6.07 -27.29 -8.41
C ASP A 240 -5.99 -25.79 -8.73
N ARG A 241 -4.97 -25.13 -8.14
CA ARG A 241 -4.77 -23.69 -8.29
C ARG A 241 -4.53 -23.28 -9.75
N SER A 242 -3.75 -24.05 -10.49
CA SER A 242 -3.40 -23.72 -11.88
C SER A 242 -4.62 -23.79 -12.79
N ARG A 243 -5.51 -24.76 -12.54
CA ARG A 243 -6.78 -24.88 -13.26
C ARG A 243 -7.74 -23.77 -12.87
N PHE A 244 -7.91 -23.51 -11.58
CA PHE A 244 -8.81 -22.46 -11.07
C PHE A 244 -8.46 -21.07 -11.62
N MET A 245 -7.18 -20.74 -11.71
CA MET A 245 -6.73 -19.44 -12.25
C MET A 245 -7.00 -19.28 -13.75
N LYS A 246 -7.13 -20.39 -14.50
CA LYS A 246 -7.47 -20.37 -15.92
C LYS A 246 -8.98 -20.30 -16.15
N ASP A 247 -9.73 -21.10 -15.38
CA ASP A 247 -11.18 -21.17 -15.44
C ASP A 247 -11.73 -21.55 -14.04
N PRO A 248 -12.39 -20.61 -13.34
CA PRO A 248 -12.96 -20.89 -12.03
C PRO A 248 -14.29 -21.65 -12.10
N ALA A 249 -14.84 -21.92 -13.29
CA ALA A 249 -16.10 -22.66 -13.42
C ALA A 249 -16.03 -24.04 -12.75
N GLY A 250 -17.17 -24.48 -12.17
CA GLY A 250 -17.25 -25.73 -11.41
C GLY A 250 -16.61 -25.68 -10.01
N HIS A 251 -16.36 -24.47 -9.49
CA HIS A 251 -15.95 -24.24 -8.10
C HIS A 251 -17.00 -23.43 -7.36
N ARG A 252 -17.14 -23.73 -6.07
CA ARG A 252 -17.99 -23.01 -5.13
C ARG A 252 -17.16 -22.43 -4.00
N SER A 253 -17.69 -21.39 -3.36
CA SER A 253 -17.09 -20.88 -2.11
C SER A 253 -17.15 -21.96 -1.03
N ALA A 254 -16.02 -22.17 -0.37
CA ALA A 254 -15.87 -22.94 0.86
C ALA A 254 -15.64 -22.00 2.07
N PHE A 255 -15.72 -20.69 1.87
CA PHE A 255 -15.40 -19.70 2.91
C PHE A 255 -16.40 -19.70 4.07
N GLY A 256 -17.64 -20.16 3.84
CA GLY A 256 -18.75 -20.04 4.80
C GLY A 256 -18.45 -20.63 6.19
N ARG A 257 -17.64 -21.69 6.30
CA ARG A 257 -17.24 -22.27 7.60
C ARG A 257 -16.43 -21.29 8.46
N TRP A 258 -15.63 -20.42 7.84
CA TRP A 258 -14.77 -19.49 8.56
C TRP A 258 -15.53 -18.30 9.12
N VAL A 259 -16.70 -17.99 8.56
CA VAL A 259 -17.56 -16.88 9.02
C VAL A 259 -18.09 -17.13 10.43
N THR A 260 -18.32 -18.39 10.81
CA THR A 260 -18.74 -18.76 12.17
C THR A 260 -17.57 -19.00 13.11
N ASP A 261 -16.39 -19.29 12.56
CA ASP A 261 -15.23 -19.71 13.32
C ASP A 261 -14.25 -18.57 13.60
N ALA A 262 -14.45 -17.39 13.01
CA ALA A 262 -13.61 -16.21 13.15
C ALA A 262 -14.40 -14.98 13.63
N ASP A 263 -13.71 -14.11 14.36
CA ASP A 263 -14.22 -12.84 14.88
C ASP A 263 -13.80 -11.65 14.02
N ILE A 264 -12.69 -11.78 13.27
CA ILE A 264 -12.10 -10.80 12.35
C ILE A 264 -11.74 -11.47 11.03
#